data_AF-A0A0Q3VVB2-F1
#
_entry.id   AF-A0A0Q3VVB2-F1
#
_cell.length_a   1.000
_cell.length_b   1.000
_cell.length_c   1.000
_cell.angle_alpha   90.00
_cell.angle_beta   90.00
_cell.angle_gamma   90.00
#
_symmetry.space_group_name_H-M   'P 1'
#
loop_
_entity.id
_entity.type
_entity.pdbx_description
1 polymer ?
#
loop_
_entity_poly.entity_id
_entity_poly.type
_entity_poly.pdbx_seq_one_letter_code
_entity_poly.pdbx_strand_id
1 'polypeptide(L)'
;MEKINLIKQYNIVTPNYSLDDKEISFDIYISPNQQVCIIAKLDNNYICWCSITAINDYDTNSSIFQYILNLNVKTISNEFSALGEKYNEVKNWHHLIFSKRAYQNENRFFSPVNSCFFMDGKFFASEINTFYKQERSKCDYRLIDDTYVSILEKYKTILYKANQHYSYYHEVKPIIKILEDESYLKLSQVFEIRQLYLECIQKSNDLYNRYMTEIR
;
A
#
# COMPACT_ATOMS: atom_id res chain seq x y z
N MET A 1 12.92 -12.28 -15.65
CA MET A 1 12.41 -11.41 -14.58
C MET A 1 12.78 -9.94 -14.79
N GLU A 2 14.02 -9.57 -15.14
CA GLU A 2 14.40 -8.14 -15.24
C GLU A 2 13.58 -7.27 -16.22
N LYS A 3 12.96 -7.84 -17.27
CA LYS A 3 12.12 -7.09 -18.21
C LYS A 3 10.94 -6.39 -17.52
N ILE A 4 10.33 -7.01 -16.52
CA ILE A 4 9.17 -6.49 -15.78
C ILE A 4 9.54 -5.57 -14.62
N ASN A 5 10.82 -5.50 -14.25
CA ASN A 5 11.30 -4.56 -13.23
C ASN A 5 11.27 -3.13 -13.78
N LEU A 6 10.67 -2.20 -13.05
CA LEU A 6 10.60 -0.78 -13.37
C LEU A 6 11.86 -0.01 -12.97
N ILE A 7 12.77 -0.63 -12.21
CA ILE A 7 14.11 -0.10 -11.99
C ILE A 7 14.94 -0.34 -13.26
N LYS A 8 15.35 0.75 -13.91
CA LYS A 8 16.12 0.82 -15.16
C LYS A 8 17.35 1.69 -14.95
N GLN A 9 18.34 1.59 -15.85
CA GLN A 9 19.61 2.31 -15.72
C GLN A 9 19.48 3.81 -15.40
N TYR A 10 18.49 4.50 -15.96
CA TYR A 10 18.29 5.94 -15.77
C TYR A 10 17.65 6.33 -14.41
N ASN A 11 17.10 5.37 -13.65
CA ASN A 11 16.49 5.62 -12.34
C ASN A 11 17.18 4.86 -11.20
N ILE A 12 18.38 4.32 -11.45
CA ILE A 12 19.25 3.78 -10.39
C ILE A 12 19.76 4.93 -9.53
N VAL A 13 19.80 4.72 -8.22
CA VAL A 13 20.36 5.67 -7.27
C VAL A 13 21.52 5.07 -6.50
N THR A 14 22.48 5.92 -6.14
CA THR A 14 23.54 5.55 -5.19
C THR A 14 23.04 5.86 -3.78
N PRO A 15 23.03 4.88 -2.86
CA PRO A 15 22.60 5.14 -1.50
C PRO A 15 23.59 6.06 -0.78
N ASN A 16 23.07 6.97 0.04
CA ASN A 16 23.87 7.89 0.86
C ASN A 16 24.31 7.30 2.22
N TYR A 17 23.97 6.04 2.50
CA TYR A 17 24.41 5.27 3.67
C TYR A 17 24.48 3.77 3.34
N SER A 18 25.15 2.96 4.18
CA SER A 18 25.26 1.51 3.99
C SER A 18 23.91 0.81 4.18
N LEU A 19 23.68 -0.23 3.36
CA LEU A 19 22.47 -1.05 3.35
C LEU A 19 22.76 -2.52 3.67
N ASP A 20 23.96 -2.84 4.16
CA ASP A 20 24.47 -4.22 4.26
C ASP A 20 23.63 -5.12 5.18
N ASP A 21 22.99 -4.55 6.21
CA ASP A 21 22.17 -5.28 7.20
C ASP A 21 20.66 -5.11 6.99
N LYS A 22 20.22 -4.57 5.85
CA LYS A 22 18.80 -4.30 5.60
C LYS A 22 18.07 -5.53 5.08
N GLU A 23 17.08 -5.99 5.84
CA GLU A 23 16.18 -7.05 5.40
C GLU A 23 15.12 -6.53 4.44
N ILE A 24 14.83 -7.32 3.39
CA ILE A 24 13.77 -7.01 2.44
C ILE A 24 12.40 -7.14 3.10
N SER A 25 11.58 -6.10 2.95
CA SER A 25 10.14 -6.12 3.15
C SER A 25 9.42 -5.87 1.83
N PHE A 26 8.13 -6.21 1.76
CA PHE A 26 7.33 -6.02 0.55
C PHE A 26 6.15 -5.09 0.83
N ASP A 27 6.09 -3.99 0.09
CA ASP A 27 4.91 -3.13 -0.01
C ASP A 27 4.13 -3.54 -1.27
N ILE A 28 2.91 -3.98 -1.09
CA ILE A 28 2.03 -4.48 -2.15
C ILE A 28 0.85 -3.53 -2.30
N TYR A 29 0.72 -2.92 -3.46
CA TYR A 29 -0.38 -2.02 -3.79
C TYR A 29 -1.33 -2.68 -4.78
N ILE A 30 -2.63 -2.62 -4.52
CA ILE A 30 -3.66 -3.34 -5.28
C ILE A 30 -4.71 -2.37 -5.81
N SER A 31 -4.89 -2.38 -7.13
CA SER A 31 -5.83 -1.49 -7.82
C SER A 31 -7.24 -2.10 -7.86
N PRO A 32 -8.29 -1.26 -8.02
CA PRO A 32 -9.65 -1.75 -8.26
C PRO A 32 -9.74 -2.59 -9.57
N ASN A 33 -8.86 -2.34 -10.52
CA ASN A 33 -8.80 -3.01 -11.83
C ASN A 33 -7.95 -4.30 -11.81
N GLN A 34 -7.76 -4.88 -10.63
CA GLN A 34 -7.01 -6.13 -10.44
C GLN A 34 -5.54 -6.07 -10.89
N GLN A 35 -4.91 -4.89 -10.81
CA GLN A 35 -3.47 -4.78 -10.94
C GLN A 35 -2.82 -4.82 -9.56
N VAL A 36 -1.60 -5.36 -9.52
CA VAL A 36 -0.77 -5.39 -8.32
C VAL A 36 0.58 -4.74 -8.62
N CYS A 37 0.99 -3.80 -7.78
CA CYS A 37 2.34 -3.28 -7.74
C CYS A 37 3.08 -3.97 -6.58
N ILE A 38 4.21 -4.61 -6.90
CA ILE A 38 5.08 -5.29 -5.94
C ILE A 38 6.33 -4.43 -5.79
N ILE A 39 6.57 -3.93 -4.58
CA ILE A 39 7.76 -3.16 -4.23
C ILE A 39 8.55 -3.93 -3.17
N ALA A 40 9.81 -4.26 -3.46
CA ALA A 40 10.72 -4.83 -2.46
C ALA A 40 11.58 -3.72 -1.86
N LYS A 41 11.31 -3.41 -0.60
CA LYS A 41 11.94 -2.32 0.15
C LYS A 41 13.10 -2.84 0.98
N LEU A 42 14.21 -2.11 0.92
CA LEU A 42 15.35 -2.29 1.84
C LEU A 42 15.12 -1.45 3.10
N ASP A 43 14.55 -0.25 2.94
CA ASP A 43 14.14 0.63 4.03
C ASP A 43 13.10 1.66 3.54
N ASN A 44 13.00 2.79 4.26
CA ASN A 44 12.06 3.87 3.95
C ASN A 44 12.37 4.62 2.64
N ASN A 45 13.63 4.61 2.19
CA ASN A 45 14.11 5.42 1.07
C ASN A 45 14.47 4.57 -0.16
N TYR A 46 14.88 3.32 0.07
CA TYR A 46 15.49 2.50 -0.96
C TYR A 46 14.72 1.22 -1.23
N ILE A 47 14.61 0.91 -2.53
CA ILE A 47 13.96 -0.28 -3.06
C ILE A 47 14.92 -1.02 -3.99
N CYS A 48 14.84 -2.34 -4.00
CA CYS A 48 15.61 -3.20 -4.92
C CYS A 48 14.74 -3.80 -6.04
N TRP A 49 13.43 -3.65 -5.95
CA TRP A 49 12.50 -4.12 -6.98
C TRP A 49 11.23 -3.27 -7.02
N CYS A 50 10.72 -3.03 -8.22
CA CYS A 50 9.37 -2.50 -8.44
C CYS A 50 8.78 -3.12 -9.72
N SER A 51 7.58 -3.67 -9.67
CA SER A 51 6.90 -4.19 -10.86
C SER A 51 5.39 -4.01 -10.74
N ILE A 52 4.69 -3.91 -11.88
CA ILE A 52 3.24 -3.89 -11.94
C ILE A 52 2.76 -5.02 -12.86
N THR A 53 1.91 -5.88 -12.33
CA THR A 53 1.35 -7.07 -13.00
C THR A 53 -0.16 -7.16 -12.73
N ALA A 54 -0.83 -8.17 -13.31
CA ALA A 54 -2.20 -8.51 -12.94
C ALA A 54 -2.21 -9.43 -11.71
N ILE A 55 -3.20 -9.28 -10.82
CA ILE A 55 -3.35 -10.12 -9.62
C ILE A 55 -3.54 -11.60 -9.99
N ASN A 56 -4.23 -11.87 -11.10
CA ASN A 56 -4.51 -13.22 -11.58
C ASN A 56 -3.34 -13.87 -12.33
N ASP A 57 -2.26 -13.13 -12.62
CA ASP A 57 -1.03 -13.68 -13.19
C ASP A 57 -0.19 -14.33 -12.07
N TYR A 58 -0.72 -15.45 -11.56
CA TYR A 58 -0.19 -16.15 -10.40
C TYR A 58 1.25 -16.60 -10.61
N ASP A 59 1.56 -17.17 -11.77
CA ASP A 59 2.88 -17.71 -12.09
C ASP A 59 3.94 -16.60 -12.16
N THR A 60 3.61 -15.46 -12.80
CA THR A 60 4.51 -14.32 -12.83
C THR A 60 4.71 -13.74 -11.43
N ASN A 61 3.64 -13.53 -10.67
CA ASN A 61 3.72 -13.00 -9.30
C ASN A 61 4.55 -13.91 -8.40
N SER A 62 4.29 -15.21 -8.43
CA SER A 62 5.07 -16.21 -7.67
C SER A 62 6.55 -16.17 -8.07
N SER A 63 6.84 -16.07 -9.37
CA SER A 63 8.21 -16.04 -9.87
C SER A 63 8.95 -14.76 -9.48
N ILE A 64 8.25 -13.62 -9.41
CA ILE A 64 8.82 -12.34 -8.92
C ILE A 64 9.28 -12.51 -7.48
N PHE A 65 8.41 -12.97 -6.57
CA PHE A 65 8.79 -13.16 -5.17
C PHE A 65 9.92 -14.17 -5.03
N GLN A 66 9.83 -15.31 -5.71
CA GLN A 66 10.88 -16.33 -5.66
C GLN A 66 12.22 -15.79 -6.15
N TYR A 67 12.22 -14.96 -7.19
CA TYR A 67 13.42 -14.30 -7.68
C TYR A 67 14.00 -13.32 -6.65
N ILE A 68 13.16 -12.45 -6.06
CA ILE A 68 13.60 -11.44 -5.09
C ILE A 68 14.15 -12.08 -3.81
N LEU A 69 13.55 -13.16 -3.34
CA LEU A 69 14.00 -13.90 -2.15
C LEU A 69 15.44 -14.43 -2.29
N ASN A 70 15.89 -14.66 -3.53
CA ASN A 70 17.24 -15.14 -3.84
C ASN A 70 18.12 -14.06 -4.48
N LEU A 71 17.66 -12.81 -4.51
CA LEU A 71 18.34 -11.72 -5.18
C LEU A 71 19.52 -11.23 -4.34
N ASN A 72 20.71 -11.21 -4.96
CA ASN A 72 21.82 -10.41 -4.45
C ASN A 72 21.64 -8.97 -4.94
N VAL A 73 21.32 -8.06 -4.01
CA VAL A 73 20.93 -6.68 -4.31
C VAL A 73 22.13 -5.89 -4.82
N LYS A 74 22.13 -5.58 -6.11
CA LYS A 74 23.16 -4.75 -6.77
C LYS A 74 22.64 -3.42 -7.29
N THR A 75 21.33 -3.33 -7.49
CA THR A 75 20.68 -2.20 -8.13
C THR A 75 19.55 -1.71 -7.24
N ILE A 76 19.57 -0.41 -6.98
CA ILE A 76 18.69 0.24 -6.02
C ILE A 76 18.08 1.47 -6.68
N SER A 77 16.84 1.78 -6.32
CA SER A 77 16.14 3.01 -6.67
C SER A 77 15.37 3.52 -5.45
N ASN A 78 14.53 4.53 -5.65
CA ASN A 78 13.47 4.93 -4.72
C ASN A 78 12.10 4.75 -5.41
N GLU A 79 11.03 4.66 -4.62
CA GLU A 79 9.67 4.42 -5.13
C GLU A 79 9.24 5.46 -6.19
N PHE A 80 9.54 6.74 -5.94
CA PHE A 80 9.16 7.84 -6.83
C PHE A 80 9.82 7.71 -8.20
N SER A 81 11.13 7.49 -8.24
CA SER A 81 11.90 7.34 -9.49
C SER A 81 11.55 6.05 -10.24
N ALA A 82 11.24 4.96 -9.53
CA ALA A 82 10.87 3.69 -10.17
C ALA A 82 9.45 3.71 -10.76
N LEU A 83 8.50 4.32 -10.06
CA LEU A 83 7.11 4.41 -10.52
C LEU A 83 6.87 5.54 -11.52
N GLY A 84 7.66 6.62 -11.45
CA GLY A 84 7.55 7.77 -12.33
C GLY A 84 6.13 8.36 -12.32
N GLU A 85 5.53 8.52 -13.50
CA GLU A 85 4.17 9.07 -13.67
C GLU A 85 3.09 8.26 -12.93
N LYS A 86 3.31 6.96 -12.69
CA LYS A 86 2.36 6.10 -11.98
C LYS A 86 2.44 6.23 -10.46
N TYR A 87 3.39 6.99 -9.93
CA TYR A 87 3.62 7.08 -8.48
C TYR A 87 2.34 7.49 -7.74
N ASN A 88 1.73 8.62 -8.11
CA ASN A 88 0.54 9.13 -7.42
C ASN A 88 -0.66 8.17 -7.54
N GLU A 89 -0.81 7.51 -8.68
CA GLU A 89 -1.85 6.52 -8.89
C GLU A 89 -1.67 5.32 -7.95
N VAL A 90 -0.47 4.74 -7.92
CA VAL A 90 -0.16 3.55 -7.11
C VAL A 90 -0.25 3.84 -5.62
N LYS A 91 0.14 5.02 -5.13
CA LYS A 91 0.00 5.35 -3.70
C LYS A 91 -1.46 5.47 -3.24
N ASN A 92 -2.39 5.65 -4.17
CA ASN A 92 -3.83 5.65 -3.90
C ASN A 92 -4.46 4.24 -3.91
N TRP A 93 -3.75 3.22 -4.37
CA TRP A 93 -4.20 1.83 -4.34
C TRP A 93 -4.27 1.29 -2.90
N HIS A 94 -4.95 0.15 -2.72
CA HIS A 94 -5.08 -0.51 -1.42
C HIS A 94 -3.78 -1.23 -1.05
N HIS A 95 -3.35 -1.14 0.21
CA HIS A 95 -1.96 -1.45 0.59
C HIS A 95 -1.90 -2.65 1.53
N LEU A 96 -1.00 -3.59 1.23
CA LEU A 96 -0.68 -4.77 2.02
C LEU A 96 0.84 -4.82 2.22
N ILE A 97 1.29 -5.11 3.43
CA ILE A 97 2.71 -5.19 3.76
C ILE A 97 3.04 -6.62 4.19
N PHE A 98 4.11 -7.17 3.63
CA PHE A 98 4.75 -8.37 4.15
C PHE A 98 6.12 -8.02 4.72
N SER A 99 6.32 -8.35 5.99
CA SER A 99 7.60 -8.18 6.67
C SER A 99 8.00 -9.46 7.40
N LYS A 100 9.30 -9.63 7.59
CA LYS A 100 9.82 -10.74 8.38
C LYS A 100 9.56 -10.50 9.87
N ARG A 101 9.30 -11.58 10.60
CA ARG A 101 9.32 -11.60 12.07
C ARG A 101 10.02 -12.88 12.53
N ALA A 102 10.59 -12.83 13.73
CA ALA A 102 11.22 -13.98 14.34
C ALA A 102 10.18 -15.08 14.62
N TYR A 103 10.46 -16.28 14.14
CA TYR A 103 9.62 -17.47 14.35
C TYR A 103 10.50 -18.72 14.37
N GLN A 104 10.43 -19.48 15.47
CA GLN A 104 11.17 -20.76 15.62
C GLN A 104 12.66 -20.66 15.25
N ASN A 105 13.35 -19.64 15.79
CA ASN A 105 14.79 -19.35 15.57
C ASN A 105 15.17 -18.87 14.16
N GLU A 106 14.20 -18.56 13.29
CA GLU A 106 14.44 -18.02 11.95
C GLU A 106 13.58 -16.77 11.69
N ASN A 107 14.02 -15.88 10.80
CA ASN A 107 13.21 -14.76 10.34
C ASN A 107 12.37 -15.19 9.13
N ARG A 108 11.05 -15.23 9.30
CA ARG A 108 10.10 -15.65 8.25
C ARG A 108 9.10 -14.55 7.95
N PHE A 109 8.57 -14.51 6.73
CA PHE A 109 7.52 -13.56 6.40
C PHE A 109 6.24 -13.91 7.15
N PHE A 110 5.59 -12.91 7.70
CA PHE A 110 4.29 -13.05 8.35
C PHE A 110 3.19 -12.54 7.41
N SER A 111 2.16 -13.35 7.18
CA SER A 111 0.98 -12.90 6.46
C SER A 111 -0.04 -12.29 7.44
N PRO A 112 -0.43 -11.01 7.27
CA PRO A 112 -1.53 -10.44 8.02
C PRO A 112 -2.90 -10.95 7.55
N VAL A 113 -2.97 -11.63 6.40
CA VAL A 113 -4.21 -12.11 5.79
C VAL A 113 -4.70 -13.38 6.49
N ASN A 114 -3.81 -14.37 6.61
CA ASN A 114 -4.12 -15.68 7.21
C ASN A 114 -3.36 -15.94 8.52
N SER A 115 -2.69 -14.94 9.08
CA SER A 115 -1.96 -15.02 10.36
C SER A 115 -0.96 -16.20 10.44
N CYS A 116 -0.17 -16.39 9.39
CA CYS A 116 0.77 -17.51 9.26
C CYS A 116 2.16 -17.07 8.82
N PHE A 117 3.14 -17.94 9.00
CA PHE A 117 4.54 -17.73 8.61
C PHE A 117 4.91 -18.53 7.37
N PHE A 118 5.62 -17.91 6.43
CA PHE A 118 5.96 -18.51 5.14
C PHE A 118 7.25 -17.92 4.55
N MET A 119 7.79 -18.56 3.49
CA MET A 119 9.05 -18.16 2.85
C MET A 119 9.11 -18.41 1.32
N ASP A 120 8.03 -18.83 0.67
CA ASP A 120 8.05 -19.17 -0.76
C ASP A 120 7.19 -18.22 -1.61
N GLY A 121 7.60 -18.05 -2.88
CA GLY A 121 6.94 -17.14 -3.82
C GLY A 121 5.47 -17.50 -4.12
N LYS A 122 5.12 -18.79 -4.10
CA LYS A 122 3.75 -19.25 -4.37
C LYS A 122 2.81 -18.76 -3.28
N PHE A 123 3.25 -18.86 -2.02
CA PHE A 123 2.48 -18.38 -0.89
C PHE A 123 2.23 -16.87 -0.98
N PHE A 124 3.23 -16.06 -1.33
CA PHE A 124 3.00 -14.62 -1.57
C PHE A 124 1.91 -14.35 -2.61
N ALA A 125 1.99 -14.99 -3.77
CA ALA A 125 1.00 -14.81 -4.84
C ALA A 125 -0.41 -15.24 -4.40
N SER A 126 -0.51 -16.33 -3.63
CA SER A 126 -1.77 -16.81 -3.05
C SER A 126 -2.35 -15.82 -2.03
N GLU A 127 -1.51 -15.27 -1.15
CA GLU A 127 -1.95 -14.31 -0.13
C GLU A 127 -2.45 -13.00 -0.74
N ILE A 128 -1.80 -12.49 -1.80
CA ILE A 128 -2.27 -11.30 -2.52
C ILE A 128 -3.66 -11.54 -3.12
N ASN A 129 -3.87 -12.69 -3.75
CA ASN A 129 -5.16 -13.04 -4.33
C ASN A 129 -6.25 -13.17 -3.26
N THR A 130 -5.93 -13.84 -2.15
CA THR A 130 -6.83 -14.03 -1.01
C THR A 130 -7.20 -12.69 -0.37
N PHE A 131 -6.20 -11.85 -0.12
CA PHE A 131 -6.39 -10.50 0.41
C PHE A 131 -7.30 -9.67 -0.50
N TYR A 132 -7.03 -9.63 -1.80
CA TYR A 132 -7.89 -8.91 -2.74
C TYR A 132 -9.35 -9.36 -2.65
N LYS A 133 -9.61 -10.68 -2.63
CA LYS A 133 -10.98 -11.22 -2.51
C LYS A 133 -11.65 -10.82 -1.21
N GLN A 134 -10.94 -10.92 -0.08
CA GLN A 134 -11.47 -10.58 1.23
C GLN A 134 -11.78 -9.08 1.33
N GLU A 135 -10.84 -8.21 0.96
CA GLU A 135 -11.02 -6.75 1.03
C GLU A 135 -12.07 -6.26 0.02
N ARG A 136 -12.14 -6.86 -1.17
CA ARG A 136 -13.20 -6.59 -2.13
C ARG A 136 -14.57 -6.97 -1.57
N SER A 137 -14.68 -8.13 -0.93
CA SER A 137 -15.93 -8.55 -0.29
C SER A 137 -16.34 -7.61 0.86
N LYS A 138 -15.40 -7.14 1.69
CA LYS A 138 -15.67 -6.11 2.71
C LYS A 138 -16.21 -4.83 2.08
N CYS A 139 -15.60 -4.39 0.97
CA CYS A 139 -16.05 -3.23 0.20
C CYS A 139 -17.50 -3.41 -0.28
N ASP A 140 -17.81 -4.57 -0.85
CA ASP A 140 -19.15 -4.84 -1.38
C ASP A 140 -20.21 -4.92 -0.29
N TYR A 141 -19.92 -5.55 0.86
CA TYR A 141 -20.84 -5.55 1.99
C TYR A 141 -21.03 -4.15 2.59
N ARG A 142 -19.98 -3.33 2.60
CA ARG A 142 -20.08 -1.95 3.10
C ARG A 142 -20.94 -1.06 2.21
N LEU A 143 -20.97 -1.36 0.91
CA LEU A 143 -21.67 -0.61 -0.13
C LEU A 143 -22.92 -1.34 -0.63
N ILE A 144 -23.48 -2.27 0.17
CA ILE A 144 -24.64 -3.07 -0.22
C ILE A 144 -25.88 -2.20 -0.47
N ASP A 145 -25.94 -1.04 0.18
CA ASP A 145 -26.92 0.00 -0.05
C ASP A 145 -26.24 1.39 -0.13
N ASP A 146 -27.00 2.39 -0.55
CA ASP A 146 -26.50 3.75 -0.73
C ASP A 146 -26.31 4.51 0.60
N THR A 147 -26.70 3.94 1.74
CA THR A 147 -26.63 4.60 3.05
C THR A 147 -25.20 4.97 3.41
N TYR A 148 -24.26 4.07 3.12
CA TYR A 148 -22.86 4.31 3.46
C TYR A 148 -22.24 5.44 2.64
N VAL A 149 -22.68 5.65 1.39
CA VAL A 149 -22.26 6.81 0.59
C VAL A 149 -22.66 8.11 1.29
N SER A 150 -23.90 8.19 1.80
CA SER A 150 -24.35 9.35 2.58
C SER A 150 -23.57 9.54 3.89
N ILE A 151 -23.10 8.45 4.53
CA ILE A 151 -22.22 8.54 5.70
C ILE A 151 -20.87 9.14 5.30
N LEU A 152 -20.29 8.68 4.20
CA LEU A 152 -18.99 9.15 3.72
C LEU A 152 -19.04 10.64 3.32
N GLU A 153 -20.14 11.10 2.73
CA GLU A 153 -20.39 12.53 2.46
C GLU A 153 -20.47 13.38 3.75
N LYS A 154 -21.09 12.84 4.80
CA LYS A 154 -21.11 13.49 6.12
C LYS A 154 -19.71 13.56 6.72
N TYR A 155 -18.92 12.48 6.62
CA TYR A 155 -17.52 12.49 7.05
C TYR A 155 -16.74 13.57 6.31
N LYS A 156 -16.87 13.67 4.98
CA LYS A 156 -16.27 14.74 4.18
C LYS A 156 -16.67 16.12 4.73
N THR A 157 -17.96 16.36 4.96
CA THR A 157 -18.43 17.66 5.49
C THR A 157 -17.79 17.99 6.85
N ILE A 158 -17.69 17.02 7.76
CA ILE A 158 -17.05 17.20 9.07
C ILE A 158 -15.55 17.51 8.92
N LEU A 159 -14.84 16.80 8.04
CA LEU A 159 -13.42 17.01 7.77
C LEU A 159 -13.15 18.37 7.12
N TYR A 160 -14.08 18.89 6.30
CA TYR A 160 -13.95 20.14 5.56
C TYR A 160 -14.50 21.38 6.27
N LYS A 161 -15.00 21.27 7.50
CA LYS A 161 -15.53 22.42 8.25
C LYS A 161 -14.53 23.60 8.26
N ALA A 162 -15.00 24.81 7.96
CA ALA A 162 -14.12 25.98 7.78
C ALA A 162 -13.58 26.52 9.11
N ASN A 163 -12.50 27.34 9.03
CA ASN A 163 -11.94 28.13 10.13
C ASN A 163 -11.55 27.32 11.38
N GLN A 164 -11.07 26.10 11.18
CA GLN A 164 -10.64 25.24 12.27
C GLN A 164 -9.28 25.67 12.81
N HIS A 165 -9.14 25.64 14.13
CA HIS A 165 -7.84 25.67 14.81
C HIS A 165 -7.05 24.40 14.46
N TYR A 166 -5.72 24.43 14.51
CA TYR A 166 -4.89 23.27 14.13
C TYR A 166 -5.14 22.03 15.01
N SER A 167 -5.62 22.22 16.24
CA SER A 167 -5.99 21.13 17.17
C SER A 167 -7.23 20.35 16.74
N TYR A 168 -8.00 20.85 15.76
CA TYR A 168 -9.20 20.18 15.26
C TYR A 168 -8.92 18.77 14.75
N TYR A 169 -7.69 18.49 14.30
CA TYR A 169 -7.22 17.13 13.99
C TYR A 169 -7.57 16.12 15.08
N HIS A 170 -7.41 16.47 16.37
CA HIS A 170 -7.74 15.58 17.48
C HIS A 170 -9.23 15.34 17.65
N GLU A 171 -10.07 16.34 17.33
CA GLU A 171 -11.53 16.21 17.38
C GLU A 171 -12.04 15.21 16.34
N VAL A 172 -11.48 15.23 15.12
CA VAL A 172 -11.89 14.34 14.03
C VAL A 172 -11.06 13.07 13.90
N LYS A 173 -10.04 12.89 14.75
CA LYS A 173 -9.21 11.67 14.77
C LYS A 173 -10.01 10.37 14.79
N PRO A 174 -11.16 10.25 15.50
CA PRO A 174 -12.00 9.05 15.41
C PRO A 174 -12.52 8.77 13.99
N ILE A 175 -12.93 9.80 13.24
CA ILE A 175 -13.38 9.65 11.85
C ILE A 175 -12.21 9.24 10.95
N ILE A 176 -11.04 9.85 11.14
CA ILE A 176 -9.82 9.48 10.40
C ILE A 176 -9.51 8.00 10.63
N LYS A 177 -9.61 7.53 11.88
CA LYS A 177 -9.35 6.13 12.19
C LYS A 177 -10.34 5.17 11.52
N ILE A 178 -11.63 5.53 11.50
CA ILE A 178 -12.66 4.78 10.75
C ILE A 178 -12.28 4.71 9.27
N LEU A 179 -11.91 5.83 8.65
CA LEU A 179 -11.51 5.87 7.24
C LEU A 179 -10.28 5.01 6.96
N GLU A 180 -9.25 5.04 7.83
CA GLU A 180 -8.07 4.18 7.72
C GLU A 180 -8.43 2.69 7.76
N ASP A 181 -9.28 2.30 8.70
CA ASP A 181 -9.74 0.91 8.87
C ASP A 181 -10.63 0.46 7.69
N GLU A 182 -11.26 1.41 7.00
CA GLU A 182 -12.11 1.20 5.83
C GLU A 182 -11.37 1.39 4.50
N SER A 183 -10.03 1.30 4.53
CA SER A 183 -9.19 1.50 3.34
C SER A 183 -9.43 0.55 2.18
N TYR A 184 -10.18 -0.53 2.38
CA TYR A 184 -10.69 -1.40 1.33
C TYR A 184 -11.65 -0.69 0.35
N LEU A 185 -12.20 0.47 0.71
CA LEU A 185 -13.02 1.30 -0.19
C LEU A 185 -12.26 1.77 -1.44
N LYS A 186 -10.93 1.78 -1.39
CA LYS A 186 -10.07 1.98 -2.57
C LYS A 186 -10.29 0.91 -3.66
N LEU A 187 -10.84 -0.25 -3.30
CA LEU A 187 -11.17 -1.35 -4.21
C LEU A 187 -12.63 -1.33 -4.70
N SER A 188 -13.42 -0.29 -4.38
CA SER A 188 -14.77 -0.13 -4.94
C SER A 188 -14.70 -0.15 -6.47
N GLN A 189 -15.67 -0.75 -7.17
CA GLN A 189 -15.73 -0.67 -8.64
C GLN A 189 -16.36 0.65 -9.12
N VAL A 190 -17.09 1.34 -8.25
CA VAL A 190 -17.71 2.64 -8.54
C VAL A 190 -16.66 3.74 -8.36
N PHE A 191 -16.36 4.47 -9.44
CA PHE A 191 -15.30 5.48 -9.45
C PHE A 191 -15.59 6.63 -8.49
N GLU A 192 -16.83 7.08 -8.45
CA GLU A 192 -17.31 8.20 -7.65
C GLU A 192 -17.13 7.93 -6.15
N ILE A 193 -17.42 6.70 -5.71
CA ILE A 193 -17.21 6.27 -4.32
C ILE A 193 -15.71 6.26 -3.99
N ARG A 194 -14.86 5.76 -4.91
CA ARG A 194 -13.40 5.80 -4.71
C ARG A 194 -12.90 7.24 -4.58
N GLN A 195 -13.36 8.14 -5.45
CA GLN A 195 -12.96 9.56 -5.39
C GLN A 195 -13.40 10.21 -4.08
N LEU A 196 -14.66 10.02 -3.69
CA LEU A 196 -15.18 10.55 -2.42
C LEU A 196 -14.36 10.06 -1.22
N TYR A 197 -14.02 8.77 -1.18
CA TYR A 197 -13.16 8.21 -0.14
C TYR A 197 -11.75 8.80 -0.16
N LEU A 198 -11.12 8.90 -1.34
CA LEU A 198 -9.77 9.45 -1.48
C LEU A 198 -9.70 10.92 -1.07
N GLU A 199 -10.73 11.73 -1.35
CA GLU A 199 -10.83 13.11 -0.88
C GLU A 199 -10.87 13.20 0.66
N CYS A 200 -11.63 12.32 1.32
CA CYS A 200 -11.65 12.23 2.78
C CYS A 200 -10.25 11.90 3.35
N ILE A 201 -9.54 10.95 2.73
CA ILE A 201 -8.17 10.58 3.14
C ILE A 201 -7.20 11.74 2.91
N GLN A 202 -7.26 12.40 1.75
CA GLN A 202 -6.42 13.55 1.46
C GLN A 202 -6.64 14.65 2.51
N LYS A 203 -7.90 14.98 2.81
CA LYS A 203 -8.20 15.99 3.82
C LYS A 203 -7.71 15.59 5.21
N SER A 204 -7.79 14.31 5.56
CA SER A 204 -7.28 13.78 6.82
C SER A 204 -5.76 13.98 6.93
N ASN A 205 -5.03 13.72 5.85
CA ASN A 205 -3.59 13.97 5.76
C ASN A 205 -3.26 15.46 5.87
N ASP A 206 -4.04 16.34 5.23
CA ASP A 206 -3.86 17.79 5.32
C ASP A 206 -4.04 18.30 6.76
N LEU A 207 -5.05 17.79 7.48
CA LEU A 207 -5.30 18.14 8.88
C LEU A 207 -4.14 17.69 9.79
N TYR A 208 -3.65 16.46 9.60
CA TYR A 208 -2.48 15.96 10.32
C TYR A 208 -1.23 16.80 10.02
N ASN A 209 -0.94 17.07 8.75
CA ASN A 209 0.22 17.86 8.34
C ASN A 209 0.16 19.28 8.93
N ARG A 210 -1.00 19.94 8.87
CA ARG A 210 -1.21 21.25 9.50
C ARG A 210 -0.96 21.20 11.00
N TYR A 211 -1.51 20.20 11.70
CA TYR A 211 -1.24 20.00 13.12
C TYR A 211 0.26 19.87 13.38
N MET A 212 0.94 18.97 12.65
CA MET A 212 2.38 18.70 12.81
C MET A 212 3.26 19.91 12.50
N THR A 213 2.88 20.77 11.56
CA THR A 213 3.61 22.00 11.24
C THR A 213 3.54 23.02 12.36
N GLU A 214 2.39 23.15 13.04
CA GLU A 214 2.19 24.13 14.11
C GLU A 214 2.81 23.71 15.45
N ILE A 215 2.96 22.41 15.70
CA ILE A 215 3.54 21.89 16.96
C ILE A 215 5.04 21.60 16.89
N ARG A 216 5.66 21.73 15.71
CA ARG A 216 7.10 21.54 15.50
C ARG A 216 7.85 22.86 15.64
#